data_AF-A0A195DUB9-F1
#
_entry.id   AF-A0A195DUB9-F1
#
_cell.length_a   1.000
_cell.length_b   1.000
_cell.length_c   1.000
_cell.angle_alpha   90.00
_cell.angle_beta   90.00
_cell.angle_gamma   90.00
#
_symmetry.space_group_name_H-M   'P 1'
#
loop_
_entity.id
_entity.type
_entity.pdbx_description
1 polymer ?
#
loop_
_entity_poly.entity_id
_entity_poly.type
_entity_poly.pdbx_seq_one_letter_code
_entity_poly.pdbx_strand_id
1 'polypeptide(L)'
;IEANVSNNDVTETQHTICKIATEDVVANARATVTTVLTGACKASNNLSFIRSKQLSSFSVILKEETMDEKFANLEEKLSKEFADIKWLIYSILEQQPNYLKSVRNVNLHDGIFDDYLFPRQDEIDKFNNTMQSLLILNGSTNAFTYYWQVRNFNVMLSSWQTGRSIRSPTFYAGRSGYAMYLKITPKYFPDGTVFVAVGLTRGRYDSVLTWPFPYRIRLEVLDHSLRGLREDRRSRIWDPATLCTQDFWGRPAGVADNPECVGLSIPRRIILSKSLSTSSQRYSRNTRYMWNGSVLIKLIVYL
;
A
#
# COMPACT_ATOMS: atom_id res chain seq x y z
N ILE A 1 -8.79 33.31 -21.19
CA ILE A 1 -9.06 34.77 -21.27
C ILE A 1 -7.96 35.35 -22.13
N GLU A 2 -8.26 35.69 -23.38
CA GLU A 2 -7.28 36.31 -24.29
C GLU A 2 -7.11 37.78 -23.89
N ALA A 3 -5.89 38.17 -23.53
CA ALA A 3 -5.55 39.55 -23.19
C ALA A 3 -5.10 40.28 -24.47
N ASN A 4 -5.74 41.42 -24.77
CA ASN A 4 -5.33 42.32 -25.85
C ASN A 4 -3.98 42.96 -25.49
N VAL A 5 -2.92 42.55 -26.20
CA VAL A 5 -1.56 43.07 -26.04
C VAL A 5 -1.41 44.33 -26.90
N SER A 6 -0.96 45.45 -26.30
CA SER A 6 -0.64 46.67 -27.03
C SER A 6 0.85 46.76 -27.36
N ASN A 7 1.22 47.57 -28.35
CA ASN A 7 2.59 47.66 -28.89
C ASN A 7 3.68 48.11 -27.89
N ASN A 8 3.33 48.47 -26.65
CA ASN A 8 4.26 48.96 -25.62
C ASN A 8 4.45 47.99 -24.45
N ASP A 9 3.91 46.77 -24.52
CA ASP A 9 3.95 45.81 -23.44
C ASP A 9 5.20 44.89 -23.56
N VAL A 10 5.94 44.71 -22.47
CA VAL A 10 7.10 43.79 -22.43
C VAL A 10 6.65 42.46 -21.83
N THR A 11 6.88 41.36 -22.56
CA THR A 11 6.49 40.01 -22.14
C THR A 11 7.70 39.19 -21.74
N GLU A 12 7.64 38.57 -20.56
CA GLU A 12 8.62 37.59 -20.11
C GLU A 12 7.93 36.22 -20.07
N THR A 13 8.48 35.24 -20.80
CA THR A 13 7.96 33.88 -20.83
C THR A 13 8.98 32.91 -20.27
N GLN A 14 8.60 32.19 -19.21
CA GLN A 14 9.41 31.15 -18.60
C GLN A 14 8.77 29.77 -18.87
N HIS A 15 9.62 28.82 -19.28
CA HIS A 15 9.21 27.44 -19.53
C HIS A 15 9.93 26.51 -18.57
N THR A 16 9.16 25.68 -17.86
CA THR A 16 9.71 24.64 -16.99
C THR A 16 9.18 23.29 -17.42
N ILE A 17 10.08 22.35 -17.70
CA ILE A 17 9.74 20.99 -18.14
C ILE A 17 10.26 20.00 -17.11
N CYS A 18 9.36 19.22 -16.53
CA CYS A 18 9.70 18.09 -15.68
C CYS A 18 9.50 16.79 -16.47
N LYS A 19 10.56 15.99 -16.58
CA LYS A 19 10.52 14.69 -17.26
C LYS A 19 10.72 13.58 -16.24
N ILE A 20 9.83 12.60 -16.26
CA ILE A 20 9.95 11.37 -15.48
C ILE A 20 10.05 10.21 -16.47
N ALA A 21 11.14 9.46 -16.39
CA ALA A 21 11.39 8.31 -17.25
C ALA A 21 11.69 7.07 -16.39
N THR A 22 10.95 6.00 -16.64
CA THR A 22 11.21 4.64 -16.15
C THR A 22 11.30 3.67 -17.35
N GLU A 23 11.69 2.41 -17.11
CA GLU A 23 11.82 1.40 -18.18
C GLU A 23 10.54 1.21 -19.00
N ASP A 24 9.37 1.43 -18.39
CA ASP A 24 8.07 1.19 -19.03
C ASP A 24 7.29 2.47 -19.40
N VAL A 25 7.68 3.66 -18.90
CA VAL A 25 6.92 4.90 -19.12
C VAL A 25 7.82 6.14 -19.20
N VAL A 26 7.57 6.99 -20.19
CA VAL A 26 8.10 8.36 -20.27
C VAL A 26 6.95 9.35 -20.19
N ALA A 27 6.93 10.18 -19.15
CA ALA A 27 5.94 11.24 -18.98
C ALA A 27 6.63 12.60 -18.86
N ASN A 28 6.17 13.56 -19.67
CA ASN A 28 6.68 14.93 -19.68
C ASN A 28 5.56 15.89 -19.28
N ALA A 29 5.78 16.67 -18.23
CA ALA A 29 4.90 17.77 -17.84
C ALA A 29 5.60 19.09 -18.14
N ARG A 30 4.95 19.97 -18.93
CA ARG A 30 5.46 21.31 -19.26
C ARG A 30 4.53 22.37 -18.68
N ALA A 31 5.09 23.26 -17.88
CA ALA A 31 4.44 24.48 -17.44
C ALA A 31 5.06 25.67 -18.20
N THR A 32 4.19 26.55 -18.68
CA THR A 32 4.60 27.82 -19.32
C THR A 32 3.91 28.95 -18.59
N VAL A 33 4.69 29.92 -18.12
CA VAL A 33 4.18 31.12 -17.49
C VAL A 33 4.64 32.31 -18.33
N THR A 34 3.69 33.08 -18.83
CA THR A 34 3.96 34.33 -19.55
C THR A 34 3.43 35.48 -18.72
N THR A 35 4.34 36.33 -18.26
CA THR A 35 4.03 37.57 -17.54
C THR A 35 4.13 38.74 -18.52
N VAL A 36 3.06 39.54 -18.59
CA VAL A 36 3.02 40.77 -19.38
C VAL A 36 3.17 41.95 -18.42
N LEU A 37 4.24 42.72 -18.57
CA LEU A 37 4.48 43.93 -17.78
C LEU A 37 4.01 45.14 -18.59
N THR A 38 2.96 45.81 -18.11
CA THR A 38 2.43 47.03 -18.72
C THR A 38 2.70 48.22 -17.80
N GLY A 39 3.48 49.20 -18.28
CA GLY A 39 3.84 50.37 -17.49
C GLY A 39 4.43 51.50 -18.34
N ALA A 40 3.90 52.72 -18.19
CA ALA A 40 4.44 53.91 -18.82
C ALA A 40 5.61 54.47 -17.97
N CYS A 41 6.81 54.51 -18.55
CA CYS A 41 7.97 55.12 -17.91
C CYS A 41 7.85 56.65 -17.95
N LYS A 42 7.59 57.29 -16.81
CA LYS A 42 7.89 58.71 -16.61
C LYS A 42 9.24 58.82 -15.90
N ALA A 43 10.26 59.28 -16.62
CA ALA A 43 11.54 59.61 -16.03
C ALA A 43 11.38 60.83 -15.12
N SER A 44 11.53 60.64 -13.81
CA SER A 44 11.88 61.73 -12.90
C SER A 44 13.11 61.32 -12.11
N ASN A 45 14.21 62.03 -12.35
CA ASN A 45 15.42 61.99 -11.55
C ASN A 45 15.07 62.29 -10.09
N ASN A 46 15.20 61.31 -9.21
CA ASN A 46 15.63 61.50 -7.83
C ASN A 46 15.85 60.14 -7.15
N LEU A 47 17.12 59.70 -7.13
CA LEU A 47 17.62 58.67 -6.22
C LEU A 47 17.66 59.25 -4.79
N SER A 48 16.63 59.05 -3.96
CA SER A 48 16.78 59.02 -2.48
C SER A 48 15.49 58.77 -1.68
N PHE A 49 14.52 57.95 -2.13
CA PHE A 49 13.32 57.72 -1.29
C PHE A 49 12.79 56.29 -1.17
N ILE A 50 13.54 55.27 -1.60
CA ILE A 50 13.13 53.87 -1.39
C ILE A 50 13.89 53.28 -0.20
N ARG A 51 13.59 53.75 1.02
CA ARG A 51 13.92 52.99 2.23
C ARG A 51 13.09 53.34 3.46
N SER A 52 11.76 53.42 3.32
CA SER A 52 10.84 53.16 4.45
C SER A 52 9.40 53.34 3.99
N LYS A 53 8.71 52.25 3.68
CA LYS A 53 7.31 52.03 4.09
C LYS A 53 6.89 50.61 3.71
N GLN A 54 6.78 49.83 4.76
CA GLN A 54 6.22 48.51 4.79
C GLN A 54 4.69 48.65 4.93
N LEU A 55 3.96 47.79 4.20
CA LEU A 55 2.62 47.26 4.47
C LEU A 55 1.43 48.22 4.70
N SER A 56 0.47 48.19 3.76
CA SER A 56 -0.96 48.02 4.12
C SER A 56 -1.81 47.66 2.89
N SER A 57 -2.43 46.48 2.96
CA SER A 57 -3.66 46.06 2.25
C SER A 57 -3.74 46.23 0.74
N PHE A 58 -3.58 45.13 0.01
CA PHE A 58 -4.48 44.81 -1.10
C PHE A 58 -4.59 43.29 -1.23
N SER A 59 -5.50 42.71 -0.45
CA SER A 59 -5.94 41.32 -0.59
C SER A 59 -6.79 41.19 -1.84
N VAL A 60 -6.17 40.83 -2.96
CA VAL A 60 -6.91 40.31 -4.11
C VAL A 60 -7.26 38.86 -3.78
N ILE A 61 -8.54 38.60 -3.53
CA ILE A 61 -9.08 37.25 -3.33
C ILE A 61 -9.09 36.57 -4.70
N LEU A 62 -8.03 35.84 -5.02
CA LEU A 62 -8.10 34.74 -5.98
C LEU A 62 -8.48 33.51 -5.16
N LYS A 63 -9.73 33.04 -5.29
CA LYS A 63 -10.13 31.71 -4.80
C LYS A 63 -9.47 30.68 -5.71
N GLU A 64 -8.21 30.38 -5.43
CA GLU A 64 -7.59 29.16 -5.93
C GLU A 64 -8.00 28.05 -4.95
N GLU A 65 -9.05 27.30 -5.30
CA GLU A 65 -9.46 26.15 -4.50
C GLU A 65 -8.26 25.22 -4.34
N THR A 66 -7.87 25.03 -3.09
CA THR A 66 -6.78 24.13 -2.74
C THR A 66 -7.13 22.71 -3.20
N MET A 67 -6.12 21.90 -3.53
CA MET A 67 -6.36 20.50 -3.94
C MET A 67 -7.20 19.74 -2.90
N ASP A 68 -7.07 20.09 -1.62
CA ASP A 68 -7.83 19.52 -0.51
C ASP A 68 -9.32 19.89 -0.57
N GLU A 69 -9.68 21.13 -0.92
CA GLU A 69 -11.07 21.55 -1.13
C GLU A 69 -11.71 20.85 -2.33
N LYS A 70 -10.94 20.64 -3.42
CA LYS A 70 -11.43 19.89 -4.59
C LYS A 70 -11.68 18.42 -4.24
N PHE A 71 -10.80 17.81 -3.44
CA PHE A 71 -11.00 16.46 -2.94
C PHE A 71 -12.22 16.36 -2.03
N ALA A 72 -12.43 17.31 -1.11
CA ALA A 72 -13.60 17.34 -0.24
C ALA A 72 -14.91 17.48 -1.05
N ASN A 73 -14.93 18.34 -2.08
CA ASN A 73 -16.09 18.54 -2.93
C ASN A 73 -16.40 17.31 -3.81
N LEU A 74 -15.36 16.61 -4.29
CA LEU A 74 -15.52 15.32 -4.98
C LEU A 74 -16.07 14.23 -4.06
N GLU A 75 -15.59 14.16 -2.82
CA GLU A 75 -16.06 13.20 -1.82
C GLU A 75 -17.53 13.44 -1.44
N GLU A 76 -17.93 14.70 -1.33
CA GLU A 76 -19.31 15.11 -1.06
C GLU A 76 -20.24 14.75 -2.24
N LYS A 77 -19.83 15.06 -3.48
CA LYS A 77 -20.60 14.69 -4.68
C LYS A 77 -20.76 13.18 -4.81
N LEU A 78 -19.68 12.42 -4.62
CA LEU A 78 -19.71 10.97 -4.70
C LEU A 78 -20.61 10.36 -3.61
N SER A 79 -20.56 10.90 -2.39
CA SER A 79 -21.43 10.45 -1.30
C SER A 79 -22.91 10.69 -1.58
N LYS A 80 -23.23 11.80 -2.25
CA LYS A 80 -24.60 12.13 -2.66
C LYS A 80 -25.12 11.16 -3.72
N GLU A 81 -24.34 10.88 -4.76
CA GLU A 81 -24.69 9.90 -5.80
C GLU A 81 -24.94 8.50 -5.19
N PHE A 82 -24.12 8.08 -4.23
CA PHE A 82 -24.33 6.81 -3.53
C PHE A 82 -25.60 6.80 -2.66
N ALA A 83 -25.96 7.93 -2.05
CA ALA A 83 -27.21 8.05 -1.30
C ALA A 83 -28.43 7.97 -2.23
N ASP A 84 -28.35 8.58 -3.41
CA ASP A 84 -29.42 8.58 -4.40
C ASP A 84 -29.59 7.19 -5.04
N ILE A 85 -28.50 6.50 -5.38
CA ILE A 85 -28.53 5.09 -5.84
C ILE A 85 -29.12 4.19 -4.77
N LYS A 86 -28.71 4.38 -3.50
CA LYS A 86 -29.25 3.61 -2.37
C LYS A 86 -30.76 3.82 -2.24
N TRP A 87 -31.23 5.06 -2.34
CA TRP A 87 -32.67 5.37 -2.33
C TRP A 87 -33.36 4.71 -3.53
N LEU A 88 -32.82 4.84 -4.73
CA LEU A 88 -33.41 4.23 -5.92
C LEU A 88 -33.61 2.72 -5.74
N ILE A 89 -32.60 2.03 -5.21
CA ILE A 89 -32.67 0.60 -4.89
C ILE A 89 -33.77 0.30 -3.86
N TYR A 90 -33.87 1.07 -2.76
CA TYR A 90 -34.94 0.88 -1.78
C TYR A 90 -36.33 1.10 -2.37
N SER A 91 -36.51 2.12 -3.20
CA SER A 91 -37.80 2.41 -3.84
C SER A 91 -38.22 1.33 -4.83
N ILE A 92 -37.27 0.76 -5.58
CA ILE A 92 -37.52 -0.37 -6.48
C ILE A 92 -37.89 -1.63 -5.68
N LEU A 93 -37.25 -1.86 -4.53
CA LEU A 93 -37.54 -3.00 -3.65
C LEU A 93 -38.91 -2.90 -2.98
N GLU A 94 -39.38 -1.69 -2.64
CA GLU A 94 -40.74 -1.48 -2.12
C GLU A 94 -41.84 -1.70 -3.17
N GLN A 95 -41.56 -1.36 -4.45
CA GLN A 95 -42.55 -1.46 -5.51
C GLN A 95 -42.78 -2.89 -6.02
N GLN A 96 -41.86 -3.83 -5.78
CA GLN A 96 -41.99 -5.22 -6.25
C GLN A 96 -41.64 -6.27 -5.19
N PRO A 97 -42.52 -6.50 -4.19
CA PRO A 97 -42.29 -7.48 -3.13
C PRO A 97 -42.18 -8.93 -3.65
N ASN A 98 -42.73 -9.21 -4.84
CA ASN A 98 -42.75 -10.55 -5.44
C ASN A 98 -41.50 -10.89 -6.27
N TYR A 99 -40.70 -9.90 -6.69
CA TYR A 99 -39.43 -10.16 -7.40
C TYR A 99 -38.36 -10.75 -6.46
N LEU A 100 -38.48 -10.53 -5.15
CA LEU A 100 -37.62 -11.16 -4.14
C LEU A 100 -37.81 -12.70 -4.05
N LYS A 101 -38.93 -13.25 -4.52
CA LYS A 101 -39.13 -14.71 -4.57
C LYS A 101 -38.44 -15.37 -5.77
N SER A 102 -38.33 -14.67 -6.91
CA SER A 102 -37.60 -15.19 -8.08
C SER A 102 -36.10 -14.92 -7.98
N VAL A 103 -35.68 -13.80 -7.37
CA VAL A 103 -34.27 -13.50 -7.11
C VAL A 103 -33.68 -14.38 -6.00
N ARG A 104 -34.50 -14.88 -5.06
CA ARG A 104 -34.07 -15.93 -4.10
C ARG A 104 -33.64 -17.25 -4.75
N ASN A 105 -34.07 -17.51 -6.00
CA ASN A 105 -33.73 -18.73 -6.73
C ASN A 105 -32.71 -18.50 -7.85
N VAL A 106 -32.25 -17.26 -8.07
CA VAL A 106 -30.96 -17.06 -8.72
C VAL A 106 -29.94 -17.31 -7.63
N ASN A 107 -29.13 -18.36 -7.79
CA ASN A 107 -28.06 -18.78 -6.87
C ASN A 107 -26.97 -17.70 -6.72
N LEU A 108 -27.33 -16.53 -6.22
CA LEU A 108 -26.42 -15.71 -5.44
C LEU A 108 -26.36 -16.45 -4.11
N HIS A 109 -25.27 -17.16 -3.89
CA HIS A 109 -24.93 -17.66 -2.57
C HIS A 109 -24.90 -16.46 -1.63
N ASP A 110 -26.05 -16.20 -1.03
CA ASP A 110 -26.28 -15.37 0.13
C ASP A 110 -25.53 -16.07 1.26
N GLY A 111 -24.22 -15.89 1.24
CA GLY A 111 -23.38 -16.18 2.38
C GLY A 111 -23.88 -15.25 3.46
N ILE A 112 -24.70 -15.80 4.35
CA ILE A 112 -24.79 -15.42 5.75
C ILE A 112 -23.47 -14.75 6.08
N PHE A 113 -23.48 -13.42 6.29
CA PHE A 113 -22.30 -12.68 6.70
C PHE A 113 -21.87 -13.27 8.03
N ASP A 114 -21.03 -14.29 7.93
CA ASP A 114 -20.39 -14.96 9.03
C ASP A 114 -19.32 -13.96 9.48
N ASP A 115 -19.74 -12.97 10.27
CA ASP A 115 -18.93 -11.88 10.83
C ASP A 115 -17.74 -12.42 11.67
N TYR A 116 -17.63 -13.75 11.78
CA TYR A 116 -16.59 -14.52 12.45
C TYR A 116 -15.56 -15.16 11.51
N LEU A 117 -15.83 -15.32 10.21
CA LEU A 117 -14.87 -15.97 9.30
C LEU A 117 -13.78 -14.98 8.86
N PHE A 118 -12.54 -15.43 8.95
CA PHE A 118 -11.38 -14.63 8.55
C PHE A 118 -11.43 -14.35 7.04
N PRO A 119 -11.33 -13.09 6.55
CA PRO A 119 -11.61 -12.75 5.14
C PRO A 119 -10.72 -13.45 4.10
N ARG A 120 -9.60 -14.03 4.56
CA ARG A 120 -8.59 -14.71 3.74
C ARG A 120 -8.58 -16.23 3.99
N GLN A 121 -9.55 -16.78 4.72
CA GLN A 121 -9.54 -18.19 5.12
C GLN A 121 -9.50 -19.14 3.91
N ASP A 122 -10.37 -18.94 2.91
CA ASP A 122 -10.35 -19.76 1.68
C ASP A 122 -8.99 -19.73 0.95
N GLU A 123 -8.32 -18.58 0.94
CA GLU A 123 -7.00 -18.43 0.32
C GLU A 123 -5.94 -19.21 1.11
N ILE A 124 -6.00 -19.14 2.44
CA ILE A 124 -5.09 -19.86 3.33
C ILE A 124 -5.31 -21.37 3.17
N ASP A 125 -6.55 -21.83 3.22
CA ASP A 125 -6.88 -23.26 3.15
C ASP A 125 -6.44 -23.87 1.81
N LYS A 126 -6.52 -23.10 0.73
CA LYS A 126 -6.10 -23.54 -0.60
C LYS A 126 -4.59 -23.52 -0.81
N PHE A 127 -3.88 -22.55 -0.24
CA PHE A 127 -2.51 -22.23 -0.65
C PHE A 127 -1.45 -22.35 0.44
N ASN A 128 -1.82 -22.47 1.70
CA ASN A 128 -0.85 -22.51 2.79
C ASN A 128 -0.07 -23.82 2.79
N ASN A 129 1.27 -23.72 2.79
CA ASN A 129 2.20 -24.85 2.69
C ASN A 129 2.05 -25.69 1.42
N THR A 130 1.56 -25.10 0.32
CA THR A 130 1.43 -25.80 -0.96
C THR A 130 2.41 -25.26 -2.01
N MET A 131 2.76 -26.12 -2.97
CA MET A 131 3.48 -25.75 -4.18
C MET A 131 2.49 -25.43 -5.29
N GLN A 132 2.72 -24.33 -5.99
CA GLN A 132 1.93 -23.91 -7.14
C GLN A 132 2.86 -23.78 -8.35
N SER A 133 2.44 -24.33 -9.49
CA SER A 133 3.13 -24.08 -10.76
C SER A 133 2.65 -22.73 -11.30
N LEU A 134 3.55 -21.75 -11.35
CA LEU A 134 3.30 -20.44 -11.96
C LEU A 134 3.77 -20.47 -13.40
N LEU A 135 2.88 -20.11 -14.34
CA LEU A 135 3.24 -19.91 -15.74
C LEU A 135 3.89 -18.55 -15.90
N ILE A 136 5.13 -18.52 -16.38
CA ILE A 136 5.88 -17.35 -16.78
C ILE A 136 6.00 -17.38 -18.32
N LEU A 137 6.14 -16.22 -18.96
CA LEU A 137 6.27 -16.10 -20.42
C LEU A 137 7.31 -17.06 -21.05
N ASN A 138 8.35 -17.46 -20.30
CA ASN A 138 9.43 -18.33 -20.76
C ASN A 138 9.52 -19.69 -20.03
N GLY A 139 8.46 -20.15 -19.35
CA GLY A 139 8.44 -21.48 -18.70
C GLY A 139 7.50 -21.55 -17.50
N SER A 140 7.53 -22.66 -16.76
CA SER A 140 6.87 -22.76 -15.45
C SER A 140 7.88 -22.65 -14.32
N THR A 141 7.53 -21.93 -13.26
CA THR A 141 8.32 -21.86 -12.03
C THR A 141 7.44 -22.29 -10.87
N ASN A 142 7.97 -23.14 -9.98
CA ASN A 142 7.19 -23.56 -8.83
C ASN A 142 7.29 -22.49 -7.75
N ALA A 143 6.19 -22.24 -7.04
CA ALA A 143 6.14 -21.29 -5.96
C ALA A 143 5.57 -21.96 -4.72
N PHE A 144 6.35 -21.97 -3.65
CA PHE A 144 5.87 -22.33 -2.33
C PHE A 144 5.23 -21.12 -1.67
N THR A 145 4.06 -21.31 -1.06
CA THR A 145 3.40 -20.25 -0.29
C THR A 145 3.24 -20.64 1.17
N TYR A 146 3.61 -19.74 2.07
CA TYR A 146 3.39 -19.88 3.51
C TYR A 146 2.64 -18.67 4.07
N TYR A 147 1.65 -18.93 4.92
CA TYR A 147 0.89 -17.89 5.62
C TYR A 147 1.14 -17.95 7.12
N TRP A 148 1.36 -16.78 7.71
CA TRP A 148 1.50 -16.62 9.15
C TRP A 148 0.52 -15.58 9.67
N GLN A 149 -0.41 -16.04 10.51
CA GLN A 149 -1.32 -15.17 11.25
C GLN A 149 -0.69 -14.78 12.59
N VAL A 150 -0.44 -13.49 12.77
CA VAL A 150 0.05 -12.91 14.02
C VAL A 150 -1.14 -12.39 14.81
N ARG A 151 -1.52 -13.11 15.86
CA ARG A 151 -2.65 -12.77 16.72
C ARG A 151 -2.29 -11.67 17.71
N ASN A 152 -3.30 -10.91 18.16
CA ASN A 152 -3.15 -9.82 19.14
C ASN A 152 -2.10 -8.76 18.73
N PHE A 153 -1.87 -8.60 17.43
CA PHE A 153 -0.92 -7.65 16.88
C PHE A 153 -1.25 -6.20 17.25
N ASN A 154 -2.53 -5.85 17.38
CA ASN A 154 -2.96 -4.54 17.90
C ASN A 154 -2.39 -4.23 19.28
N VAL A 155 -2.37 -5.21 20.18
CA VAL A 155 -1.82 -5.07 21.54
C VAL A 155 -0.31 -4.96 21.48
N MET A 156 0.34 -5.73 20.60
CA MET A 156 1.79 -5.63 20.40
C MET A 156 2.18 -4.24 19.88
N LEU A 157 1.44 -3.74 18.89
CA LEU A 157 1.67 -2.44 18.27
C LEU A 157 1.42 -1.27 19.23
N SER A 158 0.55 -1.41 20.23
CA SER A 158 0.34 -0.37 21.24
C SER A 158 1.34 -0.47 22.40
N SER A 159 1.49 -1.66 23.00
CA SER A 159 2.16 -1.85 24.29
C SER A 159 3.65 -2.19 24.23
N TRP A 160 4.16 -2.75 23.12
CA TRP A 160 5.55 -3.19 23.09
C TRP A 160 6.53 -2.02 22.97
N GLN A 161 7.72 -2.24 23.51
CA GLN A 161 8.88 -1.38 23.31
C GLN A 161 9.45 -1.56 21.88
N THR A 162 10.08 -0.52 21.37
CA THR A 162 10.77 -0.54 20.07
C THR A 162 11.84 -1.63 20.04
N GLY A 163 11.95 -2.34 18.91
CA GLY A 163 12.89 -3.44 18.71
C GLY A 163 12.40 -4.82 19.18
N ARG A 164 11.30 -4.90 19.94
CA ARG A 164 10.75 -6.20 20.35
C ARG A 164 10.11 -6.91 19.16
N SER A 165 10.51 -8.16 18.93
CA SER A 165 10.04 -8.98 17.82
C SER A 165 9.44 -10.30 18.29
N ILE A 166 8.65 -10.93 17.41
CA ILE A 166 8.26 -12.34 17.53
C ILE A 166 8.57 -13.09 16.25
N ARG A 167 8.78 -14.40 16.42
CA ARG A 167 9.13 -15.35 15.37
C ARG A 167 7.95 -16.29 15.11
N SER A 168 7.74 -16.68 13.86
CA SER A 168 6.80 -17.72 13.49
C SER A 168 7.32 -19.09 13.95
N PRO A 169 6.44 -20.12 13.99
CA PRO A 169 6.90 -21.50 13.98
C PRO A 169 7.82 -21.75 12.78
N THR A 170 8.77 -22.68 12.95
CA THR A 170 9.60 -23.14 11.84
C THR A 170 8.73 -23.91 10.84
N PHE A 171 8.90 -23.64 9.55
CA PHE A 171 8.25 -24.35 8.46
C PHE A 171 9.27 -24.76 7.40
N TYR A 172 8.90 -25.69 6.52
CA TYR A 172 9.75 -26.17 5.44
C TYR A 172 9.23 -25.67 4.09
N ALA A 173 10.11 -25.05 3.29
CA ALA A 173 9.77 -24.63 1.94
C ALA A 173 9.68 -25.85 0.99
N GLY A 174 8.57 -26.58 1.07
CA GLY A 174 8.36 -27.86 0.38
C GLY A 174 8.61 -29.09 1.25
N ARG A 175 8.30 -30.27 0.73
CA ARG A 175 8.31 -31.54 1.50
C ARG A 175 9.68 -31.89 2.11
N SER A 176 10.76 -31.54 1.41
CA SER A 176 12.15 -31.77 1.84
C SER A 176 13.01 -30.54 1.58
N GLY A 177 12.45 -29.36 1.89
CA GLY A 177 13.08 -28.07 1.59
C GLY A 177 13.85 -27.46 2.76
N TYR A 178 14.19 -26.19 2.59
CA TYR A 178 14.85 -25.37 3.62
C TYR A 178 13.91 -25.12 4.80
N ALA A 179 14.44 -25.21 6.01
CA ALA A 179 13.75 -24.76 7.20
C ALA A 179 13.84 -23.23 7.31
N MET A 180 12.68 -22.59 7.36
CA MET A 180 12.53 -21.14 7.34
C MET A 180 11.68 -20.67 8.52
N TYR A 181 11.79 -19.38 8.82
CA TYR A 181 10.90 -18.69 9.74
C TYR A 181 10.62 -17.27 9.25
N LEU A 182 9.52 -16.71 9.74
CA LEU A 182 9.19 -15.30 9.60
C LEU A 182 9.38 -14.62 10.96
N LYS A 183 9.71 -13.33 10.94
CA LYS A 183 9.83 -12.51 12.14
C LYS A 183 9.16 -11.18 11.91
N ILE A 184 8.36 -10.75 12.87
CA ILE A 184 7.73 -9.42 12.85
C ILE A 184 8.18 -8.61 14.05
N THR A 185 8.55 -7.36 13.78
CA THR A 185 8.86 -6.34 14.78
C THR A 185 7.80 -5.25 14.65
N PRO A 186 6.79 -5.21 15.54
CA PRO A 186 5.68 -4.25 15.45
C PRO A 186 6.12 -2.79 15.51
N LYS A 187 7.21 -2.50 16.24
CA LYS A 187 7.84 -1.16 16.30
C LYS A 187 9.33 -1.31 16.05
N TYR A 188 9.73 -1.35 14.78
CA TYR A 188 11.14 -1.46 14.40
C TYR A 188 11.87 -0.14 14.59
N PHE A 189 11.24 0.96 14.15
CA PHE A 189 11.71 2.32 14.37
C PHE A 189 10.83 3.06 15.40
N PRO A 190 11.32 4.14 16.03
CA PRO A 190 10.55 4.96 16.98
C PRO A 190 9.26 5.55 16.39
N ASP A 191 9.18 5.71 15.06
CA ASP A 191 7.98 6.16 14.35
C ASP A 191 6.84 5.11 14.31
N GLY A 192 7.10 3.90 14.84
CA GLY A 192 6.17 2.79 14.88
C GLY A 192 6.12 1.97 13.58
N THR A 193 7.09 2.11 12.69
CA THR A 193 7.21 1.28 11.48
C THR A 193 7.25 -0.20 11.85
N VAL A 194 6.39 -0.98 11.21
CA VAL A 194 6.35 -2.44 11.32
C VAL A 194 7.37 -3.03 10.36
N PHE A 195 8.20 -3.94 10.83
CA PHE A 195 9.17 -4.66 9.99
C PHE A 195 8.88 -6.15 10.00
N VAL A 196 8.75 -6.74 8.82
CA VAL A 196 8.56 -8.18 8.61
C VAL A 196 9.78 -8.73 7.89
N ALA A 197 10.44 -9.72 8.46
CA ALA A 197 11.63 -10.34 7.91
C ALA A 197 11.45 -11.86 7.74
N VAL A 198 12.33 -12.44 6.94
CA VAL A 198 12.42 -13.88 6.71
C VAL A 198 13.86 -14.33 6.92
N GLY A 199 14.02 -15.51 7.53
CA GLY A 199 15.32 -16.08 7.81
C GLY A 199 15.34 -17.60 7.67
N LEU A 200 16.55 -18.14 7.65
CA LEU A 200 16.84 -19.58 7.62
C LEU A 200 17.20 -20.08 9.01
N THR A 201 16.78 -21.29 9.31
CA THR A 201 17.09 -21.97 10.57
C THR A 201 17.50 -23.39 10.29
N ARG A 202 18.08 -24.06 11.29
CA ARG A 202 18.53 -25.44 11.16
C ARG A 202 17.36 -26.36 10.80
N GLY A 203 17.49 -27.02 9.66
CA GLY A 203 16.53 -27.99 9.14
C GLY A 203 17.03 -29.42 9.22
N ARG A 204 16.11 -30.37 9.11
CA ARG A 204 16.43 -31.80 9.03
C ARG A 204 17.14 -32.18 7.73
N TYR A 205 16.98 -31.38 6.67
CA TYR A 205 17.45 -31.68 5.32
C TYR A 205 18.70 -30.88 4.92
N ASP A 206 19.29 -30.10 5.84
CA ASP A 206 20.40 -29.18 5.53
C ASP A 206 21.64 -29.85 4.92
N SER A 207 21.83 -31.16 5.15
CA SER A 207 22.95 -31.92 4.59
C SER A 207 22.81 -32.27 3.11
N VAL A 208 21.58 -32.28 2.57
CA VAL A 208 21.30 -32.64 1.18
C VAL A 208 20.87 -31.44 0.33
N LEU A 209 20.67 -30.29 0.96
CA LEU A 209 20.31 -29.04 0.29
C LEU A 209 21.55 -28.32 -0.24
N THR A 210 21.36 -27.58 -1.33
CA THR A 210 22.39 -26.69 -1.89
C THR A 210 22.59 -25.48 -0.98
N TRP A 211 23.83 -25.00 -0.86
CA TRP A 211 24.13 -23.78 -0.10
C TRP A 211 25.09 -22.89 -0.89
N PRO A 212 24.93 -21.55 -0.83
CA PRO A 212 23.90 -20.79 -0.11
C PRO A 212 22.48 -20.97 -0.70
N PHE A 213 21.47 -20.60 0.08
CA PHE A 213 20.05 -20.69 -0.31
C PHE A 213 19.81 -19.98 -1.65
N PRO A 214 19.37 -20.69 -2.72
CA PRO A 214 19.41 -20.15 -4.08
C PRO A 214 18.08 -19.55 -4.56
N TYR A 215 17.02 -19.61 -3.74
CA TYR A 215 15.67 -19.34 -4.23
C TYR A 215 15.24 -17.91 -3.98
N ARG A 216 14.58 -17.31 -4.98
CA ARG A 216 14.02 -15.97 -4.86
C ARG A 216 12.86 -15.97 -3.88
N ILE A 217 12.66 -14.87 -3.17
CA ILE A 217 11.64 -14.74 -2.14
C ILE A 217 10.89 -13.41 -2.19
N ARG A 218 9.62 -13.43 -1.77
CA ARG A 218 8.78 -12.24 -1.64
C ARG A 218 7.93 -12.30 -0.37
N LEU A 219 7.88 -11.19 0.36
CA LEU A 219 7.03 -11.00 1.53
C LEU A 219 5.83 -10.12 1.18
N GLU A 220 4.68 -10.46 1.73
CA GLU A 220 3.46 -9.68 1.62
C GLU A 220 2.74 -9.57 2.96
N VAL A 221 2.20 -8.39 3.27
CA VAL A 221 1.23 -8.18 4.36
C VAL A 221 -0.13 -7.95 3.73
N LEU A 222 -1.07 -8.83 4.05
CA LEU A 222 -2.30 -8.98 3.27
C LEU A 222 -3.39 -8.00 3.69
N ASP A 223 -4.06 -7.47 2.69
CA ASP A 223 -5.23 -6.62 2.84
C ASP A 223 -6.49 -7.45 3.13
N HIS A 224 -7.27 -7.09 4.13
CA HIS A 224 -8.50 -7.78 4.53
C HIS A 224 -9.77 -7.17 3.93
N SER A 225 -9.64 -6.18 3.04
CA SER A 225 -10.74 -5.60 2.27
C SER A 225 -11.43 -6.65 1.38
N LEU A 226 -12.59 -6.28 0.82
CA LEU A 226 -13.36 -7.14 -0.07
C LEU A 226 -12.54 -7.60 -1.29
N ARG A 227 -12.85 -8.79 -1.82
CA ARG A 227 -12.19 -9.31 -3.03
C ARG A 227 -12.32 -8.29 -4.16
N GLY A 228 -11.22 -8.07 -4.90
CA GLY A 228 -11.14 -7.06 -5.98
C GLY A 228 -10.66 -5.67 -5.55
N LEU A 229 -10.76 -5.32 -4.26
CA LEU A 229 -10.29 -4.03 -3.71
C LEU A 229 -9.02 -4.17 -2.85
N ARG A 230 -8.44 -5.38 -2.82
CA ARG A 230 -7.31 -5.72 -1.95
C ARG A 230 -6.01 -5.16 -2.51
N GLU A 231 -5.30 -4.40 -1.69
CA GLU A 231 -3.96 -3.90 -1.98
C GLU A 231 -2.97 -4.43 -0.95
N ASP A 232 -2.46 -5.65 -1.18
CA ASP A 232 -1.43 -6.21 -0.31
C ASP A 232 -0.17 -5.34 -0.34
N ARG A 233 0.46 -5.16 0.83
CA ARG A 233 1.79 -4.53 0.88
C ARG A 233 2.82 -5.58 0.55
N ARG A 234 3.53 -5.40 -0.56
CA ARG A 234 4.46 -6.41 -1.09
C ARG A 234 5.87 -5.86 -1.08
N SER A 235 6.83 -6.72 -0.75
CA SER A 235 8.24 -6.43 -0.99
C SER A 235 8.57 -6.54 -2.49
N ARG A 236 9.76 -6.04 -2.85
CA ARG A 236 10.44 -6.51 -4.06
C ARG A 236 10.70 -8.01 -3.96
N ILE A 237 10.92 -8.64 -5.11
CA ILE A 237 11.44 -10.00 -5.15
C ILE A 237 12.94 -9.91 -4.84
N TRP A 238 13.40 -10.61 -3.82
CA TRP A 238 14.81 -10.67 -3.47
C TRP A 238 15.43 -11.93 -4.04
N ASP A 239 16.58 -11.78 -4.66
CA ASP A 239 17.43 -12.88 -5.09
C ASP A 239 18.63 -13.00 -4.12
N PRO A 240 18.68 -14.04 -3.28
CA PRO A 240 19.78 -14.28 -2.34
C PRO A 240 21.16 -14.34 -3.01
N ALA A 241 21.25 -14.71 -4.29
CA ALA A 241 22.54 -14.73 -5.00
C ALA A 241 23.10 -13.32 -5.24
N THR A 242 22.24 -12.31 -5.25
CA THR A 242 22.60 -10.91 -5.50
C THR A 242 22.61 -10.04 -4.24
N LEU A 243 22.10 -10.57 -3.12
CA LEU A 243 21.85 -9.83 -1.90
C LEU A 243 22.39 -10.59 -0.69
N CYS A 244 23.20 -9.89 0.11
CA CYS A 244 23.75 -10.35 1.39
C CYS A 244 24.87 -11.38 1.25
N THR A 245 25.63 -11.58 2.34
CA THR A 245 26.72 -12.55 2.39
C THR A 245 26.20 -13.94 2.74
N GLN A 246 27.10 -14.93 2.66
CA GLN A 246 26.85 -16.30 3.06
C GLN A 246 26.47 -16.43 4.56
N ASP A 247 26.71 -15.43 5.39
CA ASP A 247 26.33 -15.46 6.81
C ASP A 247 24.81 -15.45 7.02
N PHE A 248 24.05 -14.89 6.06
CA PHE A 248 22.59 -14.81 6.11
C PHE A 248 21.94 -16.02 5.43
N TRP A 249 22.46 -16.38 4.25
CA TRP A 249 21.87 -17.40 3.37
C TRP A 249 22.62 -18.73 3.35
N GLY A 250 23.71 -18.84 4.10
CA GLY A 250 24.50 -20.06 4.23
C GLY A 250 23.86 -21.06 5.17
N ARG A 251 24.47 -22.24 5.23
CA ARG A 251 23.98 -23.35 6.06
C ARG A 251 24.01 -22.95 7.54
N PRO A 252 22.88 -23.03 8.27
CA PRO A 252 22.84 -22.69 9.69
C PRO A 252 23.86 -23.49 10.50
N ALA A 253 24.71 -22.77 11.23
CA ALA A 253 25.72 -23.36 12.11
C ALA A 253 25.19 -23.46 13.55
N GLY A 254 25.11 -24.68 14.10
CA GLY A 254 24.74 -24.89 15.50
C GLY A 254 23.23 -24.91 15.75
N VAL A 255 22.77 -24.14 16.74
CA VAL A 255 21.36 -24.12 17.22
C VAL A 255 20.66 -22.79 16.94
N ALA A 256 21.43 -21.73 16.67
CA ALA A 256 20.88 -20.40 16.43
C ALA A 256 20.28 -20.28 15.02
N ASP A 257 19.27 -19.42 14.89
CA ASP A 257 18.77 -18.96 13.60
C ASP A 257 19.84 -18.12 12.89
N ASN A 258 19.89 -18.19 11.55
CA ASN A 258 20.67 -17.21 10.79
C ASN A 258 20.08 -15.82 10.99
N PRO A 259 20.90 -14.75 10.94
CA PRO A 259 20.40 -13.39 10.96
C PRO A 259 19.48 -13.13 9.76
N GLU A 260 18.49 -12.27 9.93
CA GLU A 260 17.60 -11.88 8.82
C GLU A 260 18.25 -10.78 7.98
N CYS A 261 18.37 -10.99 6.66
CA CYS A 261 18.93 -9.97 5.78
C CYS A 261 17.89 -9.05 5.13
N VAL A 262 16.75 -9.63 4.72
CA VAL A 262 15.74 -8.92 3.95
C VAL A 262 14.44 -8.83 4.72
N GLY A 263 13.70 -7.74 4.50
CA GLY A 263 12.41 -7.54 5.11
C GLY A 263 11.61 -6.40 4.49
N LEU A 264 10.32 -6.40 4.81
CA LEU A 264 9.32 -5.44 4.39
C LEU A 264 9.02 -4.48 5.53
N SER A 265 9.31 -3.20 5.31
CA SER A 265 8.94 -2.11 6.23
C SER A 265 7.60 -1.52 5.83
N ILE A 266 6.69 -1.36 6.79
CA ILE A 266 5.36 -0.78 6.59
C ILE A 266 5.12 0.30 7.65
N PRO A 267 4.91 1.56 7.24
CA PRO A 267 4.57 2.64 8.17
C PRO A 267 3.32 2.31 8.98
N ARG A 268 3.35 2.62 10.28
CA ARG A 268 2.22 2.38 11.21
C ARG A 268 0.88 2.89 10.69
N ARG A 269 0.89 4.09 10.09
CA ARG A 269 -0.31 4.74 9.52
C ARG A 269 -0.97 3.91 8.42
N ILE A 270 -0.19 3.14 7.66
CA ILE A 270 -0.72 2.27 6.60
C ILE A 270 -1.40 1.06 7.22
N ILE A 271 -0.75 0.41 8.19
CA ILE A 271 -1.35 -0.73 8.92
C ILE A 271 -2.68 -0.32 9.57
N LEU A 272 -2.74 0.87 10.17
CA LEU A 272 -3.93 1.38 10.83
C LEU A 272 -4.96 2.04 9.90
N SER A 273 -4.68 2.12 8.59
CA SER A 273 -5.60 2.74 7.64
C SER A 273 -6.93 1.99 7.58
N LYS A 274 -8.04 2.73 7.53
CA LYS A 274 -9.36 2.14 7.40
C LYS A 274 -9.59 1.69 5.96
N SER A 275 -10.34 0.59 5.80
CA SER A 275 -10.84 0.18 4.49
C SER A 275 -12.03 1.06 4.12
N LEU A 276 -12.09 1.54 2.87
CA LEU A 276 -13.16 2.41 2.36
C LEU A 276 -14.48 1.64 2.11
N SER A 277 -14.47 0.31 2.21
CA SER A 277 -15.51 -0.54 1.61
C SER A 277 -16.64 -0.98 2.55
N THR A 278 -16.70 -0.55 3.81
CA THR A 278 -17.74 -1.04 4.74
C THR A 278 -18.20 0.01 5.73
N SER A 279 -19.33 0.66 5.42
CA SER A 279 -20.07 1.56 6.32
C SER A 279 -20.52 0.88 7.64
N SER A 280 -20.56 -0.47 7.67
CA SER A 280 -20.86 -1.29 8.85
C SER A 280 -19.67 -1.44 9.81
N GLN A 281 -18.43 -1.15 9.41
CA GLN A 281 -17.24 -1.29 10.27
C GLN A 281 -16.93 -0.04 11.11
N ARG A 282 -17.85 0.93 11.20
CA ARG A 282 -17.69 2.12 12.05
C ARG A 282 -17.36 1.81 13.51
N TYR A 283 -17.76 0.62 13.99
CA TYR A 283 -17.47 0.12 15.35
C TYR A 283 -16.45 -1.03 15.38
N SER A 284 -15.97 -1.49 14.23
CA SER A 284 -15.02 -2.61 14.18
C SER A 284 -13.59 -2.12 14.41
N ARG A 285 -12.85 -2.86 15.26
CA ARG A 285 -11.40 -2.72 15.44
C ARG A 285 -10.60 -3.10 14.18
N ASN A 286 -11.28 -3.54 13.12
CA ASN A 286 -10.65 -3.90 11.86
C ASN A 286 -10.11 -2.67 11.13
N THR A 287 -9.01 -2.88 10.43
CA THR A 287 -8.34 -1.94 9.55
C THR A 287 -8.01 -2.69 8.26
N ARG A 288 -7.48 -1.99 7.26
CA ARG A 288 -7.11 -2.60 5.98
C ARG A 288 -6.19 -3.82 6.15
N TYR A 289 -5.21 -3.77 7.04
CA TYR A 289 -4.24 -4.85 7.25
C TYR A 289 -4.38 -5.58 8.58
N MET A 290 -5.45 -5.32 9.33
CA MET A 290 -5.68 -5.96 10.63
C MET A 290 -7.13 -6.38 10.77
N TRP A 291 -7.34 -7.67 11.00
CA TRP A 291 -8.65 -8.26 11.23
C TRP A 291 -8.70 -8.91 12.60
N ASN A 292 -9.67 -8.51 13.43
CA ASN A 292 -9.82 -8.91 14.82
C ASN A 292 -8.49 -8.80 15.61
N GLY A 293 -7.81 -7.67 15.45
CA GLY A 293 -6.50 -7.41 16.09
C GLY A 293 -5.33 -8.25 15.55
N SER A 294 -5.53 -9.06 14.52
CA SER A 294 -4.51 -9.93 13.93
C SER A 294 -4.05 -9.43 12.56
N VAL A 295 -2.79 -9.66 12.20
CA VAL A 295 -2.24 -9.39 10.86
C VAL A 295 -1.89 -10.70 10.16
N LEU A 296 -2.03 -10.74 8.84
CA LEU A 296 -1.67 -11.88 8.00
C LEU A 296 -0.45 -11.56 7.13
N ILE A 297 0.58 -12.38 7.27
CA ILE A 297 1.81 -12.30 6.50
C ILE A 297 1.86 -13.49 5.54
N LYS A 298 2.27 -13.24 4.31
CA LYS A 298 2.48 -14.25 3.27
C LYS A 298 3.93 -14.23 2.81
N LEU A 299 4.55 -15.40 2.74
CA LEU A 299 5.84 -15.61 2.10
C LEU A 299 5.63 -16.43 0.83
N ILE A 300 6.26 -16.01 -0.25
CA ILE A 300 6.38 -16.78 -1.48
C ILE A 300 7.86 -17.09 -1.71
N VAL A 301 8.18 -18.37 -1.95
CA VAL A 301 9.51 -18.84 -2.35
C VAL A 301 9.41 -19.42 -3.75
N TYR A 302 10.20 -18.90 -4.69
CA TYR A 302 10.22 -19.33 -6.08
C TYR A 302 11.29 -20.42 -6.26
N LEU A 303 10.84 -21.66 -6.42
CA LEU A 303 11.63 -22.88 -6.59
C LEU A 303 11.84 -23.26 -8.05
#